data_AF-A0A7G5H2K1-F1
#
_entry.id   AF-A0A7G5H2K1-F1
#
_cell.length_a   1.000
_cell.length_b   1.000
_cell.length_c   1.000
_cell.angle_alpha   90.00
_cell.angle_beta   90.00
_cell.angle_gamma   90.00
#
_symmetry.space_group_name_H-M   'P 1'
#
loop_
_entity.id
_entity.type
_entity.pdbx_description
1 polymer ?
#
loop_
_entity_poly.entity_id
_entity_poly.type
_entity_poly.pdbx_seq_one_letter_code
_entity_poly.pdbx_strand_id
1 'polypeptide(L)'
;MTKVLGEVKGFWLRDVIEALGLSISDAARGMGLNHAKRLYQHMNDESHLGAGHLSAFKKNNPNVNLNYVLSGEPPILLLPEQMKDIALYRATLSDIRNKANEGLGE
;
A
#
# COMPACT_ATOMS: atom_id res chain seq x y z
N MET A 1 18.35 -8.59 -13.60
CA MET A 1 17.34 -7.65 -13.08
C MET A 1 16.11 -8.47 -12.73
N THR A 2 15.99 -8.89 -11.46
CA THR A 2 14.93 -9.83 -11.04
C THR A 2 13.65 -9.02 -10.86
N LYS A 3 12.68 -9.22 -11.76
CA LYS A 3 11.33 -8.69 -11.60
C LYS A 3 10.73 -9.38 -10.37
N VAL A 4 10.66 -8.68 -9.24
CA VAL A 4 9.83 -9.12 -8.11
C VAL A 4 8.39 -8.94 -8.57
N LEU A 5 7.84 -9.99 -9.19
CA LEU A 5 6.41 -10.09 -9.46
C LEU A 5 5.75 -10.39 -8.12
N GLY A 6 5.43 -9.34 -7.36
CA GLY A 6 4.60 -9.47 -6.17
C GLY A 6 3.24 -10.00 -6.59
N GLU A 7 3.01 -11.29 -6.38
CA GLU A 7 1.70 -11.90 -6.57
C GLU A 7 0.86 -11.51 -5.34
N VAL A 8 -0.21 -10.75 -5.57
CA VAL A 8 -1.19 -10.47 -4.53
C VAL A 8 -1.75 -11.81 -4.08
N LYS A 9 -1.49 -12.19 -2.82
CA LYS A 9 -2.20 -13.29 -2.20
C LYS A 9 -3.53 -12.78 -1.67
N GLY A 10 -4.61 -13.46 -2.04
CA GLY A 10 -5.98 -13.09 -1.73
C GLY A 10 -6.26 -13.00 -0.24
N PHE A 11 -5.54 -13.77 0.58
CA PHE A 11 -5.68 -13.72 2.03
C PHE A 11 -5.22 -12.37 2.63
N TRP A 12 -4.14 -11.75 2.12
CA TRP A 12 -3.73 -10.42 2.59
C TRP A 12 -4.76 -9.34 2.27
N LEU A 13 -5.45 -9.49 1.14
CA LEU A 13 -6.56 -8.61 0.81
C LEU A 13 -7.74 -8.79 1.77
N ARG A 14 -8.03 -10.03 2.18
CA ARG A 14 -9.05 -10.33 3.19
C ARG A 14 -8.73 -9.66 4.52
N ASP A 15 -7.52 -9.87 5.05
CA ASP A 15 -7.08 -9.28 6.31
C ASP A 15 -7.27 -7.77 6.35
N VAL A 16 -6.93 -7.10 5.24
CA VAL A 16 -7.05 -5.65 5.11
C VAL A 16 -8.51 -5.19 5.09
N ILE A 17 -9.39 -5.90 4.39
CA ILE A 17 -10.82 -5.56 4.35
C ILE A 17 -11.43 -5.73 5.75
N GLU A 18 -11.07 -6.80 6.45
CA GLU A 18 -11.52 -7.07 7.83
C GLU A 18 -10.99 -6.00 8.81
N ALA A 19 -9.72 -5.62 8.71
CA ALA A 19 -9.11 -4.59 9.55
C ALA A 19 -9.74 -3.20 9.34
N LEU A 20 -10.27 -2.92 8.15
CA LEU A 20 -11.01 -1.69 7.85
C LEU A 20 -12.48 -1.75 8.31
N GLY A 21 -12.96 -2.91 8.79
CA GLY A 21 -14.35 -3.11 9.20
C GLY A 21 -15.35 -3.02 8.05
N LEU A 22 -14.91 -3.29 6.82
CA LEU A 22 -15.74 -3.19 5.62
C LEU A 22 -16.46 -4.50 5.34
N SER A 23 -17.71 -4.41 4.86
CA SER A 23 -18.36 -5.56 4.25
C SER A 23 -17.68 -5.89 2.91
N ILE A 24 -17.70 -7.17 2.51
CA ILE A 24 -17.18 -7.60 1.20
C ILE A 24 -17.88 -6.86 0.06
N SER A 25 -19.19 -6.59 0.20
CA SER A 25 -19.95 -5.84 -0.80
C SER A 25 -19.47 -4.40 -0.96
N ASP A 26 -19.14 -3.73 0.15
CA ASP A 26 -18.66 -2.35 0.12
C ASP A 26 -17.22 -2.27 -0.41
N ALA A 27 -16.36 -3.22 -0.02
CA ALA A 27 -15.02 -3.34 -0.57
C ALA A 27 -15.06 -3.60 -2.09
N ALA A 28 -15.92 -4.50 -2.56
CA ALA A 28 -16.10 -4.79 -3.98
C ALA A 28 -16.58 -3.56 -4.76
N ARG A 29 -17.56 -2.82 -4.21
CA ARG A 29 -18.03 -1.55 -4.80
C ARG A 29 -16.91 -0.51 -4.85
N GLY A 30 -16.13 -0.38 -3.78
CA GLY A 30 -14.98 0.53 -3.71
C GLY A 30 -13.84 0.16 -4.67
N MET A 31 -13.76 -1.10 -5.10
CA MET A 31 -12.84 -1.58 -6.13
C MET A 31 -13.39 -1.45 -7.56
N GLY A 32 -14.66 -1.04 -7.73
CA GLY A 32 -15.33 -1.02 -9.02
C GLY A 32 -15.63 -2.41 -9.58
N LEU A 33 -15.79 -3.40 -8.70
CA LEU A 33 -16.18 -4.76 -9.08
C LEU A 33 -17.71 -4.86 -9.14
N ASN A 34 -18.22 -5.46 -10.23
CA ASN A 34 -19.68 -5.58 -10.44
C ASN A 34 -20.37 -6.51 -9.43
N HIS A 35 -19.64 -7.45 -8.83
CA HIS A 35 -20.21 -8.43 -7.90
C HIS A 35 -19.23 -8.76 -6.77
N ALA A 36 -19.76 -8.86 -5.54
CA ALA A 36 -19.01 -9.34 -4.37
C ALA A 36 -18.40 -10.73 -4.60
N LYS A 37 -19.07 -11.59 -5.39
CA LYS A 37 -18.53 -12.89 -5.80
C LYS A 37 -17.15 -12.80 -6.46
N ARG A 38 -16.88 -11.77 -7.27
CA ARG A 38 -15.56 -11.57 -7.88
C ARG A 38 -14.49 -11.27 -6.82
N LEU A 39 -14.82 -10.45 -5.83
CA LEU A 39 -13.90 -10.18 -4.73
C LEU A 39 -13.60 -11.45 -3.92
N TYR A 40 -14.60 -12.31 -3.68
CA TYR A 40 -14.36 -13.63 -3.07
C TYR A 40 -13.38 -14.49 -3.89
N GLN A 41 -13.54 -14.52 -5.21
CA GLN A 41 -12.62 -15.26 -6.09
C GLN A 41 -11.19 -14.70 -6.01
N HIS A 42 -11.03 -13.38 -5.93
CA HIS A 42 -9.71 -12.77 -5.71
C HIS A 42 -9.14 -13.12 -4.33
N MET A 43 -9.96 -13.11 -3.27
CA MET A 43 -9.52 -13.42 -1.91
C MET A 43 -9.14 -14.89 -1.70
N ASN A 44 -9.66 -15.79 -2.54
CA ASN A 44 -9.36 -17.22 -2.51
C ASN A 44 -8.30 -17.63 -3.56
N ASP A 45 -7.60 -16.66 -4.18
CA ASP A 45 -6.61 -16.90 -5.24
C ASP A 45 -7.17 -17.63 -6.49
N GLU A 46 -8.50 -17.61 -6.69
CA GLU A 46 -9.17 -18.22 -7.84
C GLU A 46 -9.13 -17.31 -9.09
N SER A 47 -8.74 -16.04 -8.92
CA SER A 47 -8.59 -15.09 -10.03
C SER A 47 -7.66 -13.92 -9.71
N HIS A 48 -7.06 -13.35 -10.74
CA HIS A 48 -6.13 -12.24 -10.59
C HIS A 48 -6.83 -10.89 -10.35
N LEU A 49 -6.42 -10.18 -9.30
CA LEU A 49 -6.88 -8.82 -9.03
C LEU A 49 -5.93 -7.79 -9.66
N GLY A 50 -6.41 -7.11 -10.70
CA GLY A 50 -5.61 -6.10 -11.42
C GLY A 50 -5.32 -4.84 -10.58
N ALA A 51 -4.20 -4.19 -10.88
CA ALA A 51 -3.73 -2.96 -10.20
C ALA A 51 -4.76 -1.81 -10.24
N GLY A 52 -5.61 -1.73 -11.28
CA GLY A 52 -6.68 -0.73 -11.36
C GLY A 52 -7.70 -0.84 -10.23
N HIS A 53 -8.07 -2.06 -9.84
CA HIS A 53 -9.01 -2.31 -8.74
C HIS A 53 -8.38 -1.96 -7.39
N LEU A 54 -7.11 -2.29 -7.18
CA LEU A 54 -6.36 -1.90 -5.99
C LEU A 54 -6.19 -0.38 -5.88
N SER A 55 -5.92 0.29 -7.00
CA SER A 55 -5.85 1.74 -7.05
C SER A 55 -7.19 2.39 -6.70
N ALA A 56 -8.31 1.85 -7.20
CA ALA A 56 -9.65 2.31 -6.84
C ALA A 56 -9.92 2.09 -5.34
N PHE A 57 -9.52 0.95 -4.81
CA PHE A 57 -9.66 0.64 -3.39
C PHE A 57 -8.90 1.63 -2.49
N LYS A 58 -7.64 1.96 -2.82
CA LYS A 58 -6.82 2.95 -2.11
C LYS A 58 -7.40 4.36 -2.18
N LYS A 59 -8.01 4.72 -3.31
CA LYS A 59 -8.68 6.03 -3.45
C LYS A 59 -9.87 6.15 -2.49
N ASN A 60 -10.64 5.07 -2.33
CA ASN A 60 -11.79 5.04 -1.41
C ASN A 60 -11.38 4.79 0.05
N ASN A 61 -10.23 4.16 0.28
CA ASN A 61 -9.70 3.86 1.61
C ASN A 61 -8.25 4.37 1.72
N PRO A 62 -8.04 5.69 1.93
CA PRO A 62 -6.69 6.28 1.90
C PRO A 62 -5.74 5.68 2.94
N ASN A 63 -6.27 5.12 4.03
CA ASN A 63 -5.49 4.50 5.09
C ASN A 63 -5.08 3.05 4.78
N VAL A 64 -5.54 2.48 3.66
CA VAL A 64 -5.20 1.10 3.31
C VAL A 64 -3.71 0.96 2.97
N ASN A 65 -3.06 -0.05 3.53
CA ASN A 65 -1.67 -0.37 3.21
C ASN A 65 -1.62 -1.34 2.02
N LEU A 66 -1.51 -0.81 0.79
CA LEU A 66 -1.37 -1.65 -0.39
C LEU A 66 -0.03 -2.40 -0.44
N ASN A 67 1.01 -1.94 0.26
CA ASN A 67 2.28 -2.68 0.29
C ASN A 67 2.07 -4.04 0.95
N TYR A 68 1.33 -4.10 2.07
CA TYR A 68 0.96 -5.36 2.70
C TYR A 68 0.17 -6.28 1.75
N VAL A 69 -0.77 -5.72 0.97
CA VAL A 69 -1.55 -6.50 -0.01
C VAL A 69 -0.66 -7.08 -1.13
N LEU A 70 0.43 -6.39 -1.51
CA LEU A 70 1.30 -6.76 -2.61
C LEU A 70 2.47 -7.65 -2.20
N SER A 71 3.03 -7.46 -1.00
CA SER A 71 4.23 -8.17 -0.52
C SER A 71 3.98 -9.09 0.66
N GLY A 72 2.84 -8.95 1.35
CA GLY A 72 2.57 -9.63 2.62
C GLY A 72 3.38 -9.13 3.79
N GLU A 73 4.25 -8.15 3.57
CA GLU A 73 5.07 -7.60 4.63
C GLU A 73 4.20 -6.68 5.47
N PRO A 74 3.94 -7.03 6.74
CA PRO A 74 3.18 -6.15 7.62
C PRO A 74 3.88 -4.79 7.66
N PRO A 75 3.14 -3.68 7.74
CA PRO A 75 3.76 -2.38 7.87
C PRO A 75 4.75 -2.43 9.03
N ILE A 76 6.00 -2.01 8.80
CA ILE A 76 6.94 -1.79 9.88
C ILE A 76 6.27 -0.77 10.79
N LEU A 77 5.75 -1.24 11.93
CA LEU A 77 5.28 -0.40 13.00
C LEU A 77 6.54 0.21 13.60
N LEU A 78 6.94 1.35 13.06
CA LEU A 78 8.01 2.14 13.66
C LEU A 78 7.50 2.57 15.03
N LEU A 79 8.21 2.15 16.07
CA LEU A 79 8.00 2.73 17.39
C LEU A 79 8.17 4.26 17.29
N PRO A 80 7.47 5.08 18.08
CA PRO A 80 7.57 6.55 18.02
C PRO A 80 9.02 7.07 18.08
N GLU A 81 9.90 6.33 18.74
CA GLU A 81 11.33 6.58 18.81
C GLU A 81 12.02 6.44 17.44
N GLN A 82 11.70 5.39 16.69
CA GLN A 82 12.23 5.15 15.34
C GLN A 82 11.69 6.15 14.30
N MET A 83 10.53 6.75 14.55
CA MET A 83 10.01 7.85 13.71
C MET A 83 10.82 9.14 13.85
N LYS A 84 11.37 9.44 15.03
CA LYS A 84 12.22 10.62 15.26
C LYS A 84 13.50 10.52 14.43
N ASP A 85 14.09 9.33 14.33
CA ASP A 85 15.31 9.08 13.58
C ASP A 85 15.12 9.31 12.06
N ILE A 86 13.96 8.94 11.52
CA ILE A 86 13.64 9.17 10.10
C ILE A 86 13.36 10.65 9.81
N ALA A 87 12.65 11.34 10.72
CA ALA A 87 12.43 12.78 10.57
C ALA A 87 13.75 13.55 10.58
N LEU A 88 14.66 13.18 11.48
CA LEU A 88 16.00 13.74 11.56
C LEU A 88 16.80 13.45 10.28
N TYR A 89 16.81 12.19 9.81
CA TYR A 89 17.50 11.80 8.59
C TYR A 89 17.00 12.56 7.34
N ARG A 90 15.68 12.74 7.20
CA ARG A 90 15.08 13.51 6.09
C ARG A 90 15.41 15.00 6.16
N ALA A 91 15.46 15.58 7.36
CA ALA A 91 15.90 16.95 7.55
C ALA A 91 17.37 17.11 7.13
N THR A 92 18.23 16.19 7.57
CA THR A 92 19.65 16.18 7.19
C THR A 92 19.86 16.05 5.68
N LEU A 93 19.12 15.16 5.01
CA LEU A 93 19.19 15.04 3.55
C LEU A 93 18.72 16.31 2.82
N SER A 94 17.71 16.99 3.35
CA SER A 94 17.21 18.24 2.78
C SER A 94 18.23 19.36 2.92
N ASP A 95 18.90 19.45 4.07
CA ASP A 95 19.97 20.42 4.32
C ASP A 95 21.20 20.16 3.44
N ILE A 96 21.60 18.89 3.29
CA ILE A 96 22.69 18.49 2.38
C ILE A 96 22.34 18.90 0.93
N ARG A 97 21.10 18.63 0.49
CA ARG A 97 20.65 19.00 -0.86
C ARG A 97 20.65 20.51 -1.08
N ASN A 98 20.19 21.30 -0.11
CA ASN A 98 20.15 22.75 -0.23
C ASN A 98 21.57 23.32 -0.32
N LYS A 99 22.49 22.87 0.54
CA LYS A 99 23.91 23.26 0.49
C LYS A 99 24.60 22.87 -0.81
N ALA A 100 24.26 21.70 -1.38
CA ALA A 100 24.80 21.28 -2.67
C ALA A 100 24.35 22.19 -3.83
N ASN A 101 23.14 22.77 -3.74
CA ASN A 101 22.60 23.66 -4.76
C ASN A 101 23.10 25.11 -4.62
N GLU A 102 23.49 25.54 -3.42
CA GLU A 102 24.09 26.86 -3.18
C GLU A 102 25.49 26.99 -3.80
N GLY A 103 26.23 25.89 -3.96
CA GLY A 103 27.59 25.89 -4.53
C GLY A 103 27.68 25.76 -6.06
N LEU A 104 26.56 25.66 -6.76
CA LEU A 104 26.49 25.49 -8.24
C LEU A 104 25.91 26.72 -8.97
N GLY A 105 25.64 27.80 -8.23
CA GLY A 105 25.08 29.04 -8.75
C GLY A 105 26.11 30.15 -8.88
N GLU A 106 27.18 29.95 -9.65
CA GLU A 106 28.01 31.01 -10.25
C GLU A 106 28.42 30.61 -11.67
#